data_AF-A0A947FRY1-F1
#
_entry.id   AF-A0A947FRY1-F1
#
_cell.length_a   1.000
_cell.length_b   1.000
_cell.length_c   1.000
_cell.angle_alpha   90.00
_cell.angle_beta   90.00
_cell.angle_gamma   90.00
#
_symmetry.space_group_name_H-M   'P 1'
#
loop_
_entity.id
_entity.type
_entity.pdbx_description
1 polymer ?
#
loop_
_entity_poly.entity_id
_entity_poly.type
_entity_poly.pdbx_seq_one_letter_code
_entity_poly.pdbx_strand_id
1 'polypeptide(L)'
;MTKHAMEAYVDALADEMAKFGVDASIVEPGNYDSKIVASMLKRKERNKDKPSNYKKEFDDLIASYGADRSRFKAPGEVTDAIMHALFSDKPKHRYMVVPNIGEATVTITQSMRKMIQQNHDQPYTFTREELIQIMDEMLKEVSQ
;
A
#
# COMPACT_ATOMS: atom_id res chain seq x y z
N MET A 1 -7.02 -7.85 -1.98
CA MET A 1 -7.59 -8.39 -0.73
C MET A 1 -6.62 -8.30 0.44
N THR A 2 -5.60 -9.16 0.56
CA THR A 2 -4.79 -9.24 1.80
C THR A 2 -4.08 -7.94 2.19
N LYS A 3 -3.58 -7.15 1.24
CA LYS A 3 -2.93 -5.86 1.53
C LYS A 3 -3.90 -4.82 2.10
N HIS A 4 -5.05 -4.64 1.45
CA HIS A 4 -6.07 -3.71 1.94
C HIS A 4 -6.65 -4.16 3.30
N ALA A 5 -6.73 -5.47 3.55
CA ALA A 5 -7.14 -5.99 4.86
C ALA A 5 -6.13 -5.62 5.96
N MET A 6 -4.83 -5.64 5.66
CA MET A 6 -3.81 -5.18 6.61
C MET A 6 -3.91 -3.68 6.89
N GLU A 7 -4.21 -2.87 5.87
CA GLU A 7 -4.41 -1.42 6.05
C GLU A 7 -5.57 -1.13 7.01
N ALA A 8 -6.74 -1.74 6.78
CA ALA A 8 -7.91 -1.56 7.65
C ALA A 8 -7.69 -2.16 9.05
N TYR A 9 -6.94 -3.27 9.14
CA TYR A 9 -6.59 -3.87 10.42
C TYR A 9 -5.72 -2.95 11.26
N VAL A 10 -4.72 -2.29 10.66
CA VAL A 10 -3.85 -1.34 11.38
C VAL A 10 -4.62 -0.08 11.78
N ASP A 11 -5.55 0.42 10.95
CA ASP A 11 -6.43 1.53 11.33
C ASP A 11 -7.22 1.21 12.61
N ALA A 12 -7.92 0.07 12.62
CA ALA A 12 -8.69 -0.36 13.79
C ALA A 12 -7.80 -0.62 15.02
N LEU A 13 -6.63 -1.23 14.80
CA LEU A 13 -5.70 -1.55 15.89
C LEU A 13 -5.14 -0.28 16.55
N ALA A 14 -4.82 0.75 15.76
CA ALA A 14 -4.34 2.03 16.29
C ALA A 14 -5.38 2.66 17.23
N ASP A 15 -6.65 2.72 16.80
CA ASP A 15 -7.74 3.28 17.59
C ASP A 15 -7.95 2.51 18.91
N GLU A 16 -7.94 1.17 18.86
CA GLU A 16 -8.14 0.34 20.05
C GLU A 16 -6.98 0.44 21.05
N MET A 17 -5.76 0.60 20.55
CA MET A 17 -4.53 0.61 21.34
C MET A 17 -4.17 1.99 21.89
N ALA A 18 -4.69 3.06 21.30
CA ALA A 18 -4.42 4.45 21.70
C ALA A 18 -4.62 4.70 23.21
N LYS A 19 -5.67 4.13 23.82
CA LYS A 19 -5.94 4.29 25.26
C LYS A 19 -4.88 3.66 26.18
N PHE A 20 -4.04 2.78 25.63
CA PHE A 20 -2.92 2.15 26.34
C PHE A 20 -1.59 2.84 26.04
N GLY A 21 -1.58 3.93 25.25
CA GLY A 21 -0.36 4.60 24.82
C GLY A 21 0.50 3.74 23.90
N VAL A 22 -0.14 2.86 23.12
CA VAL A 22 0.54 2.01 22.13
C VAL A 22 0.16 2.47 20.74
N ASP A 23 1.17 2.87 19.96
CA ASP A 23 1.02 3.25 18.56
C ASP A 23 1.06 2.02 17.64
N ALA A 24 0.29 2.06 16.56
CA ALA A 24 0.36 1.08 15.48
C ALA A 24 0.70 1.78 14.17
N SER A 25 1.68 1.25 13.44
CA SER A 25 2.12 1.79 12.15
C SER A 25 2.05 0.74 11.06
N ILE A 26 1.81 1.18 9.82
CA ILE A 26 1.94 0.35 8.62
C ILE A 26 3.03 0.89 7.69
N VAL A 27 3.90 -0.02 7.24
CA VAL A 27 4.92 0.26 6.22
C VAL A 27 4.47 -0.31 4.88
N GLU A 28 4.38 0.55 3.89
CA GLU A 28 3.82 0.28 2.57
C GLU A 28 4.91 0.38 1.50
N PRO A 29 5.72 -0.69 1.33
CA PRO A 29 6.82 -0.68 0.38
C PRO A 29 6.33 -0.83 -1.07
N GLY A 30 6.91 -0.03 -1.96
CA GLY A 30 6.85 -0.19 -3.41
C GLY A 30 7.77 -1.31 -3.93
N ASN A 31 8.26 -1.16 -5.16
CA ASN A 31 9.11 -2.18 -5.77
C ASN A 31 10.57 -2.08 -5.31
N TYR A 32 10.93 -2.92 -4.34
CA TYR A 32 12.32 -3.14 -3.94
C TYR A 32 12.82 -4.52 -4.38
N ASP A 33 14.15 -4.65 -4.41
CA ASP A 33 14.84 -5.91 -4.59
C ASP A 33 14.52 -6.84 -3.41
N SER A 34 13.84 -7.93 -3.75
CA SER A 34 13.38 -8.91 -2.77
C SER A 34 13.08 -10.25 -3.44
N LYS A 35 12.99 -11.30 -2.63
CA LYS A 35 12.67 -12.65 -3.09
C LYS A 35 11.17 -12.90 -3.28
N ILE A 36 10.33 -11.86 -3.34
CA ILE A 36 8.87 -12.02 -3.38
C ILE A 36 8.40 -12.76 -4.64
N VAL A 37 8.96 -12.43 -5.80
CA VAL A 37 8.62 -13.08 -7.09
C VAL A 37 9.18 -14.50 -7.14
N ALA A 38 10.43 -14.71 -6.73
CA ALA A 38 11.01 -16.05 -6.62
C ALA A 38 10.18 -16.98 -5.70
N SER A 39 9.69 -16.45 -4.59
CA SER A 39 8.82 -17.18 -3.65
C SER A 39 7.44 -17.46 -4.22
N MET A 40 6.91 -16.58 -5.08
CA MET A 40 5.67 -16.80 -5.82
C MET A 40 5.87 -17.89 -6.89
N LEU A 41 6.97 -17.88 -7.65
CA LEU A 41 7.27 -18.92 -8.65
C LEU A 41 7.39 -20.31 -8.02
N LYS A 42 8.04 -20.42 -6.85
CA LYS A 42 8.07 -21.68 -6.08
C LYS A 42 6.67 -22.16 -5.68
N ARG A 43 5.76 -21.24 -5.34
CA ARG A 43 4.36 -21.56 -5.04
C ARG A 43 3.60 -22.01 -6.28
N LYS A 44 3.84 -21.37 -7.42
CA LYS A 44 3.26 -21.75 -8.71
C LYS A 44 3.67 -23.17 -9.10
N GLU A 45 4.96 -23.49 -9.04
CA GLU A 45 5.48 -24.82 -9.38
C GLU A 45 4.86 -25.92 -8.51
N ARG A 46 4.72 -25.68 -7.20
CA ARG A 46 4.02 -26.60 -6.29
C ARG A 46 2.54 -26.83 -6.62
N ASN A 47 1.93 -25.95 -7.41
CA ASN A 47 0.51 -26.01 -7.79
C ASN A 47 0.33 -26.23 -9.30
N LYS A 48 1.37 -26.64 -10.04
CA LYS A 48 1.35 -26.71 -11.52
C LYS A 48 0.25 -27.61 -12.11
N ASP A 49 -0.15 -28.64 -11.36
CA ASP A 49 -1.13 -29.65 -11.75
C ASP A 49 -2.57 -29.21 -11.46
N LYS A 50 -2.77 -28.07 -10.77
CA LYS A 50 -4.11 -27.54 -10.52
C LYS A 50 -4.66 -26.88 -11.79
N PRO A 51 -5.83 -27.31 -12.30
CA PRO A 51 -6.43 -26.68 -13.46
C PRO A 51 -6.86 -25.25 -13.13
N SER A 52 -6.67 -24.33 -14.08
CA SER A 52 -7.11 -22.95 -13.97
C SER A 52 -7.44 -22.40 -15.35
N ASN A 53 -8.59 -21.75 -15.47
CA ASN A 53 -9.00 -21.06 -16.70
C ASN A 53 -8.13 -19.83 -17.00
N TYR A 54 -7.31 -19.38 -16.04
CA TYR A 54 -6.45 -18.18 -16.15
C TYR A 54 -4.96 -18.52 -16.29
N LYS A 55 -4.62 -19.79 -16.59
CA LYS A 55 -3.23 -20.25 -16.61
C LYS A 55 -2.38 -19.44 -17.59
N LYS A 56 -2.88 -19.23 -18.80
CA LYS A 56 -2.17 -18.51 -19.86
C LYS A 56 -1.94 -17.05 -19.47
N GLU A 57 -2.98 -16.36 -19.02
CA GLU A 57 -2.93 -14.95 -18.62
C GLU A 57 -1.96 -14.74 -17.45
N PHE A 58 -1.95 -15.66 -16.49
CA PHE A 58 -1.03 -15.62 -15.37
C PHE A 58 0.43 -15.87 -15.81
N ASP A 59 0.65 -16.78 -16.75
CA ASP A 59 1.98 -17.06 -17.31
C ASP A 59 2.51 -15.84 -18.08
N ASP A 60 1.68 -15.22 -18.91
CA ASP A 60 1.98 -13.99 -19.67
C ASP A 60 2.29 -12.81 -18.72
N LEU A 61 1.49 -12.65 -17.66
CA LEU A 61 1.71 -11.63 -16.64
C LEU A 61 3.08 -11.80 -15.95
N ILE A 62 3.41 -13.01 -15.51
CA ILE A 62 4.70 -13.31 -14.88
C ILE A 62 5.86 -13.02 -15.83
N ALA A 63 5.74 -13.42 -17.10
CA ALA A 63 6.77 -13.17 -18.11
C ALA A 63 7.01 -11.67 -18.30
N SER A 64 5.95 -10.86 -18.32
CA SER A 64 6.05 -9.40 -18.45
C SER A 64 6.62 -8.70 -17.20
N TYR A 65 6.34 -9.23 -16.01
CA TYR A 65 6.79 -8.65 -14.73
C TYR A 65 8.31 -8.80 -14.52
N GLY A 66 8.89 -9.85 -15.11
CA GLY A 66 10.27 -10.26 -14.90
C GLY A 66 10.43 -10.98 -13.55
N ALA A 67 11.07 -12.15 -13.58
CA ALA A 67 11.35 -12.93 -12.37
C ALA A 67 12.43 -12.27 -11.50
N ASP A 68 13.35 -11.55 -12.14
CA ASP A 68 14.47 -10.91 -11.48
C ASP A 68 14.09 -9.55 -10.91
N ARG A 69 14.30 -9.43 -9.60
CA ARG A 69 14.05 -8.21 -8.82
C ARG A 69 15.33 -7.43 -8.51
N SER A 70 16.51 -7.94 -8.89
CA SER A 70 17.80 -7.27 -8.67
C SER A 70 17.91 -5.91 -9.38
N ARG A 71 17.10 -5.68 -10.42
CA ARG A 71 16.97 -4.40 -11.11
C ARG A 71 16.32 -3.29 -10.26
N PHE A 72 15.65 -3.66 -9.18
CA PHE A 72 15.00 -2.71 -8.28
C PHE A 72 15.98 -2.24 -7.19
N LYS A 73 15.66 -1.12 -6.57
CA LYS A 73 16.47 -0.55 -5.50
C LYS A 73 16.53 -1.52 -4.30
N ALA A 74 17.66 -1.53 -3.59
CA ALA A 74 17.79 -2.27 -2.34
C ALA A 74 16.81 -1.73 -1.26
N PRO A 75 16.28 -2.57 -0.36
CA PRO A 75 15.20 -2.20 0.58
C PRO A 75 15.68 -1.38 1.80
N GLY A 76 16.78 -0.62 1.68
CA GLY A 76 17.32 0.19 2.77
C GLY A 76 16.28 1.18 3.31
N GLU A 77 15.58 1.89 2.44
CA GLU A 77 14.54 2.86 2.81
C GLU A 77 13.36 2.22 3.56
N VAL A 78 13.05 0.95 3.25
CA VAL A 78 12.04 0.18 3.98
C VAL A 78 12.52 -0.11 5.40
N THR A 79 13.81 -0.42 5.55
CA THR A 79 14.44 -0.63 6.86
C THR A 79 14.43 0.66 7.65
N ASP A 80 14.78 1.80 7.05
CA ASP A 80 14.77 3.10 7.71
C ASP A 80 13.38 3.48 8.22
N ALA A 81 12.33 3.22 7.43
CA ALA A 81 10.94 3.43 7.84
C ALA A 81 10.54 2.54 9.03
N ILE A 82 10.96 1.26 9.02
CA ILE A 82 10.73 0.35 10.16
C ILE A 82 11.47 0.85 11.40
N MET A 83 12.73 1.28 11.27
CA MET A 83 13.49 1.82 12.39
C MET A 83 12.83 3.07 12.97
N HIS A 84 12.32 3.97 12.11
CA HIS A 84 11.58 5.14 12.57
C HIS A 84 10.26 4.74 13.26
N ALA A 85 9.53 3.78 12.73
CA ALA A 85 8.27 3.33 13.35
C ALA A 85 8.49 2.70 14.74
N LEU A 86 9.63 2.02 14.94
CA LEU A 86 9.93 1.34 16.20
C LEU A 86 10.53 2.26 17.28
N PHE A 87 11.30 3.28 16.89
CA PHE A 87 12.15 4.03 17.84
C PHE A 87 11.91 5.53 17.88
N SER A 88 11.05 6.08 17.02
CA SER A 88 10.68 7.50 17.11
C SER A 88 9.70 7.72 18.25
N ASP A 89 9.84 8.84 18.98
CA ASP A 89 8.82 9.31 19.94
C ASP A 89 7.53 9.77 19.23
N LYS A 90 7.58 9.93 17.91
CA LYS A 90 6.46 10.30 17.05
C LYS A 90 6.44 9.39 15.82
N PRO A 91 6.07 8.11 15.94
CA PRO A 91 5.93 7.25 14.78
C PRO A 91 4.77 7.75 13.90
N LYS A 92 4.84 7.51 12.59
CA LYS A 92 3.75 7.82 11.67
C LYS A 92 2.75 6.67 11.67
N HIS A 93 1.48 6.98 11.47
CA HIS A 93 0.48 5.95 11.22
C HIS A 93 0.78 5.16 9.94
N ARG A 94 1.16 5.87 8.86
CA ARG A 94 1.48 5.29 7.54
C ARG A 94 2.82 5.74 7.01
N TYR A 95 3.60 4.77 6.53
CA TYR A 95 4.87 5.00 5.82
C TYR A 95 4.75 4.49 4.38
N MET A 96 4.43 5.39 3.45
CA MET A 96 4.55 5.10 2.02
C MET A 96 6.04 5.15 1.63
N VAL A 97 6.63 4.00 1.34
CA VAL A 97 8.05 3.87 1.03
C VAL A 97 8.18 3.38 -0.40
N VAL A 98 8.46 4.29 -1.33
CA VAL A 98 8.51 3.98 -2.76
C VAL A 98 9.82 4.48 -3.39
N PRO A 99 10.40 3.72 -4.34
CA PRO A 99 11.74 4.01 -4.85
C PRO A 99 11.78 5.15 -5.88
N ASN A 100 10.63 5.61 -6.39
CA ASN A 100 10.54 6.65 -7.41
C ASN A 100 9.17 7.38 -7.40
N ILE A 101 9.13 8.54 -8.05
CA ILE A 101 7.94 9.40 -8.15
C ILE A 101 6.78 8.75 -8.92
N GLY A 102 7.07 7.83 -9.85
CA GLY A 102 6.04 7.12 -10.61
C GLY A 102 5.20 6.24 -9.69
N GLU A 103 5.83 5.49 -8.79
CA GLU A 103 5.13 4.65 -7.82
C GLU A 103 4.38 5.47 -6.76
N ALA A 104 4.96 6.60 -6.30
CA ALA A 104 4.25 7.54 -5.44
C ALA A 104 2.98 8.07 -6.13
N THR A 105 3.12 8.56 -7.35
CA THR A 105 2.02 9.11 -8.16
C THR A 105 0.92 8.09 -8.36
N VAL A 106 1.25 6.86 -8.75
CA VAL A 106 0.26 5.80 -8.94
C VAL A 106 -0.48 5.51 -7.64
N THR A 107 0.23 5.39 -6.52
CA THR A 107 -0.37 5.06 -5.21
C THR A 107 -1.38 6.14 -4.77
N ILE A 108 -0.99 7.41 -4.83
CA ILE A 108 -1.87 8.53 -4.48
C ILE A 108 -3.04 8.63 -5.47
N THR A 109 -2.79 8.47 -6.76
CA THR A 109 -3.84 8.53 -7.78
C THR A 109 -4.88 7.42 -7.60
N GLN A 110 -4.48 6.20 -7.23
CA GLN A 110 -5.43 5.12 -6.95
C GLN A 110 -6.29 5.44 -5.73
N SER A 111 -5.71 6.02 -4.69
CA SER A 111 -6.43 6.44 -3.49
C SER A 111 -7.46 7.53 -3.82
N MET A 112 -7.07 8.55 -4.59
CA MET A 112 -7.98 9.59 -5.08
C MET A 112 -9.06 9.03 -6.01
N ARG A 113 -8.71 8.09 -6.90
CA ARG A 113 -9.68 7.44 -7.79
C ARG A 113 -10.75 6.70 -6.99
N LYS A 114 -10.36 5.95 -5.95
CA LYS A 114 -11.30 5.26 -5.06
C LYS A 114 -12.23 6.27 -4.37
N MET A 115 -11.70 7.36 -3.84
CA MET A 115 -12.52 8.43 -3.26
C MET A 115 -13.53 8.98 -4.26
N ILE A 116 -13.10 9.30 -5.49
CA ILE A 116 -13.97 9.81 -6.55
C ILE A 116 -15.07 8.80 -6.90
N GLN A 117 -14.73 7.51 -6.99
CA GLN A 117 -15.70 6.44 -7.24
C GLN A 117 -16.73 6.32 -6.11
N GLN A 118 -16.31 6.47 -4.85
CA GLN A 118 -17.22 6.45 -3.70
C GLN A 118 -18.13 7.68 -3.66
N ASN A 119 -17.62 8.84 -4.08
CA ASN A 119 -18.40 10.07 -4.13
C ASN A 119 -19.46 10.05 -5.25
N HIS A 120 -19.23 9.30 -6.33
CA HIS A 120 -20.06 9.32 -7.53
C HIS A 120 -21.43 8.65 -7.33
N ASP A 121 -22.52 9.33 -7.72
CA ASP A 121 -23.88 8.81 -7.85
C ASP A 121 -24.47 8.23 -6.54
N GLN A 122 -24.23 8.94 -5.44
CA GLN A 122 -24.84 8.67 -4.14
C GLN A 122 -25.59 9.92 -3.61
N PRO A 123 -26.58 9.76 -2.70
CA PRO A 123 -27.49 10.84 -2.30
C PRO A 123 -26.85 12.13 -1.75
N TYR A 124 -25.61 12.04 -1.26
CA TYR A 124 -24.82 13.10 -0.64
C TYR A 124 -23.54 13.41 -1.44
N THR A 125 -23.61 13.37 -2.78
CA THR A 125 -22.45 13.60 -3.65
C THR A 125 -21.87 14.99 -3.39
N PHE A 126 -20.57 15.06 -3.12
CA PHE A 126 -19.83 16.31 -2.96
C PHE A 126 -19.40 16.87 -4.31
N THR A 127 -19.50 18.19 -4.45
CA THR A 127 -18.90 18.96 -5.54
C THR A 127 -17.38 18.96 -5.44
N ARG A 128 -16.71 19.36 -6.51
CA ARG A 128 -15.25 19.51 -6.53
C ARG A 128 -14.78 20.47 -5.43
N GLU A 129 -15.47 21.59 -5.27
CA GLU A 129 -15.12 22.64 -4.31
C GLU A 129 -15.27 22.15 -2.86
N GLU A 130 -16.33 21.40 -2.56
CA GLU A 130 -16.51 20.76 -1.25
C GLU A 130 -15.45 19.69 -0.97
N LEU A 131 -15.09 18.88 -1.96
CA LEU A 131 -14.00 17.89 -1.81
C LEU A 131 -12.65 18.57 -1.55
N ILE A 132 -12.38 19.71 -2.19
CA ILE A 132 -11.16 20.50 -1.92
C ILE A 132 -11.19 21.05 -0.50
N GLN A 133 -12.34 21.55 -0.04
CA GLN A 133 -12.47 22.04 1.33
C GLN A 133 -12.21 20.93 2.36
N ILE A 134 -12.79 19.74 2.17
CA ILE A 134 -12.56 18.58 3.03
C ILE A 134 -11.07 18.22 3.03
N MET A 135 -10.42 18.20 1.85
CA MET A 135 -8.99 17.94 1.73
C MET A 135 -8.15 18.98 2.49
N ASP A 136 -8.47 20.28 2.35
CA ASP A 136 -7.78 21.36 3.03
C ASP A 136 -7.95 21.29 4.56
N GLU A 137 -9.09 20.80 5.04
CA GLU A 137 -9.32 20.52 6.46
C GLU A 137 -8.45 19.35 6.94
N MET A 138 -8.45 18.22 6.23
CA MET A 138 -7.61 17.05 6.55
C MET A 138 -6.11 17.37 6.53
N LEU A 139 -5.65 18.24 5.63
CA LEU A 139 -4.24 18.66 5.56
C LEU A 139 -3.77 19.36 6.84
N LYS A 140 -4.67 20.00 7.59
CA LYS A 140 -4.34 20.63 8.88
C LYS A 140 -4.09 19.61 9.98
N GLU A 141 -4.75 18.44 9.91
CA GLU A 141 -4.59 17.35 10.87
C GLU A 141 -3.22 16.68 10.75
N VAL A 142 -2.71 16.55 9.52
CA VAL A 142 -1.40 15.92 9.23
C VAL A 142 -0.22 16.87 9.45
N SER A 143 -0.47 18.18 9.53
CA SER A 143 0.57 19.22 9.65
C SER A 143 0.88 19.64 11.10
N GLN A 144 0.29 18.97 12.10
CA GLN A 144 0.55 19.17 13.54
C GLN A 144 1.40 18.03 14.10
#